data_AF-A0A9D6KM32-F1
#
_entry.id   AF-A0A9D6KM32-F1
#
_cell.length_a   1.000
_cell.length_b   1.000
_cell.length_c   1.000
_cell.angle_alpha   90.00
_cell.angle_beta   90.00
_cell.angle_gamma   90.00
#
_symmetry.space_group_name_H-M   'P 1'
#
loop_
_entity.id
_entity.type
_entity.pdbx_description
1 polymer ?
#
loop_
_entity_poly.entity_id
_entity_poly.type
_entity_poly.pdbx_seq_one_letter_code
_entity_poly.pdbx_strand_id
1 'polypeptide(L)'
;MKRLVVILLTALVLTGSATAARAELRPAPATDDYDDSQSHPLRVVAYLLNPAGFALEWLVFRPFHRLVSQPSLAPMFGHRDHTDDSTIGTR
;
A
#
# COMPACT_ATOMS: atom_id res chain seq x y z
N MET A 1 19.75 0.92 20.20
CA MET A 1 18.38 0.37 20.06
C MET A 1 17.29 1.36 20.46
N LYS A 2 17.30 1.94 21.68
CA LYS A 2 16.26 2.91 22.13
C LYS A 2 16.10 4.13 21.21
N ARG A 3 17.21 4.70 20.71
CA ARG A 3 17.19 5.83 19.77
C ARG A 3 16.59 5.49 18.41
N LEU A 4 16.77 4.26 17.93
CA LEU A 4 16.18 3.79 16.67
C LEU A 4 14.67 3.61 16.80
N VAL A 5 14.20 3.07 17.94
CA VAL A 5 12.76 2.94 18.22
C VAL A 5 12.08 4.30 18.29
N VAL A 6 12.72 5.30 18.92
CA VAL A 6 12.17 6.66 18.99
C VAL A 6 12.10 7.32 17.61
N ILE A 7 13.11 7.13 16.76
CA ILE A 7 13.13 7.65 15.37
C ILE A 7 12.04 6.98 14.52
N LEU A 8 11.84 5.66 14.66
CA LEU A 8 10.79 4.94 13.96
C LEU A 8 9.39 5.37 14.41
N LEU A 9 9.18 5.58 15.70
CA LEU A 9 7.91 6.07 16.25
C LEU A 9 7.62 7.51 15.81
N THR A 10 8.63 8.39 15.82
CA THR A 10 8.45 9.78 15.34
C THR A 10 8.23 9.84 13.83
N ALA A 11 8.93 9.04 13.03
CA ALA A 11 8.68 8.95 11.59
C ALA A 11 7.27 8.40 11.28
N LEU A 12 6.77 7.44 12.06
CA LEU A 12 5.40 6.93 11.93
C LEU A 12 4.36 8.03 12.24
N VAL A 13 4.58 8.83 13.29
CA VAL A 13 3.72 9.96 13.65
C VAL A 13 3.75 11.05 12.57
N LEU A 14 4.93 11.44 12.07
CA LEU A 14 5.04 12.47 11.02
C LEU A 14 4.46 12.01 9.66
N THR A 15 4.58 10.73 9.31
CA THR A 15 4.04 10.20 8.04
C THR A 15 2.52 10.06 8.09
N GLY A 16 1.95 9.71 9.24
CA GLY A 16 0.50 9.67 9.45
C GLY A 16 -0.16 11.06 9.34
N SER A 17 0.54 12.12 9.77
CA SER A 17 0.05 13.49 9.66
C SER A 17 -0.07 13.99 8.21
N ALA A 18 0.80 13.53 7.31
CA ALA A 18 0.81 14.01 5.92
C ALA A 18 -0.34 13.44 5.06
N THR A 19 -0.78 12.20 5.31
CA THR A 19 -1.96 11.62 4.66
C THR A 19 -3.26 12.19 5.22
N ALA A 20 -3.34 12.43 6.52
CA ALA A 20 -4.48 13.10 7.15
C ALA A 20 -4.65 14.55 6.65
N ALA A 21 -3.57 15.33 6.58
CA ALA A 21 -3.60 16.70 6.08
C ALA A 21 -4.01 16.80 4.59
N ARG A 22 -3.69 15.79 3.78
CA ARG A 22 -4.14 15.76 2.37
C ARG A 22 -5.60 15.31 2.20
N ALA A 23 -6.17 14.63 3.19
CA ALA A 23 -7.59 14.26 3.18
C ALA A 23 -8.49 15.49 3.41
N GLU A 24 -8.05 16.44 4.24
CA GLU A 24 -8.81 17.66 4.55
C GLU A 24 -9.01 18.60 3.35
N LEU A 25 -8.10 18.57 2.36
CA LEU A 25 -8.18 19.43 1.17
C LEU A 25 -9.06 18.88 0.04
N ARG A 26 -9.53 17.63 0.13
CA ARG A 26 -10.47 17.10 -0.86
C ARG A 26 -11.88 17.54 -0.47
N PRO A 27 -12.68 18.05 -1.44
CA PRO A 27 -14.12 18.16 -1.23
C PRO A 27 -14.62 16.84 -0.68
N ALA A 28 -15.32 16.88 0.46
CA ALA A 28 -15.93 15.68 1.01
C ALA A 28 -16.81 15.08 -0.09
N PRO A 29 -16.54 13.85 -0.55
CA PRO A 29 -17.44 13.21 -1.49
C PRO A 29 -18.83 13.20 -0.84
N ALA A 30 -19.87 13.55 -1.61
CA ALA A 30 -21.23 13.43 -1.14
C ALA A 30 -21.41 12.01 -0.56
N THR A 31 -21.97 11.92 0.64
CA THR A 31 -22.31 10.61 1.22
C THR A 31 -23.25 9.94 0.25
N ASP A 32 -22.82 8.82 -0.32
CA ASP A 32 -23.63 8.02 -1.23
C ASP A 32 -24.95 7.64 -0.54
N ASP A 33 -26.05 7.69 -1.29
CA ASP A 33 -27.36 7.38 -0.74
C ASP A 33 -27.43 5.89 -0.39
N TYR A 34 -28.07 5.58 0.73
CA TYR A 34 -28.22 4.19 1.16
C TYR A 34 -29.15 3.44 0.21
N ASP A 35 -28.64 2.35 -0.38
CA ASP A 35 -29.40 1.39 -1.18
C ASP A 35 -29.51 0.07 -0.40
N ASP A 36 -30.70 -0.52 -0.34
CA ASP A 36 -30.95 -1.79 0.34
C ASP A 36 -30.09 -2.94 -0.22
N SER A 37 -29.66 -2.85 -1.49
CA SER A 37 -28.69 -3.77 -2.10
C SER A 37 -27.34 -3.82 -1.35
N GLN A 38 -27.09 -2.88 -0.45
CA GLN A 38 -25.86 -2.74 0.32
C GLN A 38 -25.92 -3.44 1.69
N SER A 39 -27.05 -4.06 2.04
CA SER A 39 -27.33 -4.72 3.32
C SER A 39 -26.70 -6.13 3.44
N HIS A 40 -25.41 -6.26 3.15
CA HIS A 40 -24.72 -7.54 3.15
C HIS A 40 -23.88 -7.74 4.43
N PRO A 41 -24.06 -8.82 5.20
CA PRO A 41 -23.29 -9.04 6.44
C PRO A 41 -21.78 -9.18 6.17
N LEU A 42 -21.40 -9.75 5.03
CA LEU A 42 -19.99 -9.83 4.60
C LEU A 42 -19.36 -8.45 4.38
N ARG A 43 -20.16 -7.43 4.03
CA ARG A 43 -19.68 -6.06 3.85
C ARG A 43 -19.23 -5.43 5.17
N VAL A 44 -19.89 -5.78 6.28
CA VAL A 44 -19.48 -5.33 7.62
C VAL A 44 -18.11 -5.90 7.98
N VAL A 45 -17.90 -7.19 7.71
CA VAL A 45 -16.59 -7.83 7.90
C VAL A 45 -15.54 -7.17 7.01
N ALA A 46 -15.86 -6.89 5.75
CA ALA A 46 -14.97 -6.19 4.84
C ALA A 46 -14.58 -4.79 5.37
N TYR A 47 -15.51 -4.03 5.95
CA TYR A 47 -15.19 -2.73 6.55
C TYR A 47 -14.25 -2.83 7.75
N LEU A 48 -14.39 -3.88 8.57
CA LEU A 48 -13.47 -4.12 9.68
C LEU A 48 -12.08 -4.55 9.20
N LEU A 49 -12.01 -5.36 8.13
CA LEU A 49 -10.77 -5.88 7.60
C LEU A 49 -10.03 -4.91 6.68
N ASN A 50 -10.74 -4.03 5.98
CA ASN A 50 -10.16 -3.07 5.04
C ASN A 50 -8.99 -2.25 5.63
N PRO A 51 -9.08 -1.63 6.82
CA PRO A 51 -7.96 -0.90 7.40
C PRO A 51 -6.75 -1.81 7.71
N ALA A 52 -6.98 -3.06 8.11
CA ALA A 52 -5.91 -4.03 8.35
C ALA A 52 -5.22 -4.44 7.05
N GLY A 53 -5.99 -4.70 5.98
CA GLY A 53 -5.45 -4.98 4.65
C GLY A 53 -4.63 -3.82 4.11
N PHE A 54 -5.13 -2.58 4.27
CA PHE A 54 -4.39 -1.38 3.92
C PHE A 54 -3.07 -1.26 4.70
N ALA A 55 -3.08 -1.53 6.01
CA ALA A 55 -1.87 -1.51 6.81
C ALA A 55 -0.86 -2.58 6.36
N LEU A 56 -1.30 -3.80 6.07
CA LEU A 56 -0.44 -4.89 5.58
C LEU A 56 0.22 -4.56 4.25
N GLU A 57 -0.53 -3.97 3.32
CA GLU A 57 0.00 -3.50 2.04
C GLU A 57 1.18 -2.54 2.26
N TRP A 58 1.01 -1.54 3.12
CA TRP A 58 2.05 -0.53 3.34
C TRP A 58 3.21 -0.99 4.22
N LEU A 59 2.95 -1.79 5.24
CA LEU A 59 3.95 -2.18 6.23
C LEU A 59 4.69 -3.47 5.87
N VAL A 60 4.09 -4.35 5.07
CA VAL A 60 4.64 -5.67 4.77
C VAL A 60 4.89 -5.81 3.29
N PHE A 61 3.85 -5.76 2.47
CA PHE A 61 3.96 -6.14 1.06
C PHE A 61 4.81 -5.14 0.25
N ARG A 62 4.59 -3.84 0.41
CA ARG A 62 5.37 -2.79 -0.27
C ARG A 62 6.87 -2.81 0.05
N PRO A 63 7.32 -2.83 1.32
CA PRO A 63 8.74 -2.90 1.62
C PRO A 63 9.34 -4.23 1.16
N PHE A 64 8.63 -5.35 1.32
CA PHE A 64 9.10 -6.65 0.84
C PHE A 64 9.30 -6.67 -0.67
N HIS A 65 8.36 -6.10 -1.43
CA HIS A 65 8.49 -5.95 -2.88
C HIS A 65 9.77 -5.20 -3.27
N ARG A 66 10.06 -4.07 -2.61
CA ARG A 66 11.30 -3.29 -2.86
C ARG A 66 12.58 -4.04 -2.49
N LEU A 67 12.53 -4.92 -1.50
CA LEU A 67 13.67 -5.76 -1.13
C LEU A 67 13.92 -6.82 -2.20
N VAL A 68 12.87 -7.50 -2.65
CA VAL A 68 12.97 -8.58 -3.64
C VAL A 68 13.26 -8.06 -5.05
N SER A 69 12.80 -6.86 -5.40
CA SER A 69 13.00 -6.24 -6.72
C SER A 69 14.41 -5.68 -6.93
N GLN A 70 15.37 -5.94 -6.05
CA GLN A 70 16.74 -5.44 -6.21
C GLN A 70 17.48 -6.25 -7.29
N PRO A 71 18.19 -5.61 -8.24
CA PRO A 71 18.93 -6.30 -9.30
C PRO A 71 19.96 -7.30 -8.77
N SER A 72 20.56 -7.01 -7.61
CA SER A 72 21.52 -7.90 -6.94
C SER A 72 20.89 -9.20 -6.43
N LEU A 73 19.58 -9.20 -6.17
CA LEU A 73 18.81 -10.34 -5.68
C LEU A 73 17.99 -11.01 -6.80
N ALA A 74 18.02 -10.46 -8.02
CA ALA A 74 17.36 -11.00 -9.19
C ALA A 74 17.73 -12.46 -9.51
N PRO A 75 18.99 -12.93 -9.36
CA PRO A 75 19.33 -14.34 -9.59
C PRO A 75 18.73 -15.29 -8.56
N MET A 76 18.50 -14.84 -7.32
CA MET A 76 17.92 -15.65 -6.23
C MET A 76 16.40 -15.70 -6.28
N PHE A 77 15.74 -14.60 -6.68
CA PHE A 77 14.27 -14.50 -6.76
C PHE A 77 13.71 -14.66 -8.17
N GLY A 78 14.56 -14.86 -9.18
CA GLY A 78 14.15 -15.08 -10.56
C GLY A 78 13.48 -13.87 -11.21
N HIS A 79 13.78 -12.65 -10.76
CA HIS A 79 13.22 -11.43 -11.35
C HIS A 79 13.84 -11.23 -12.74
N ARG A 80 13.02 -11.37 -13.78
CA ARG A 80 13.37 -11.00 -15.15
C ARG A 80 12.70 -9.65 -15.43
N ASP A 81 13.49 -8.66 -15.81
CA ASP A 81 12.94 -7.37 -16.21
C ASP A 81 12.05 -7.58 -17.45
N HIS A 82 10.79 -7.12 -17.40
CA HIS A 82 9.84 -7.24 -18.51
C HIS A 82 10.25 -6.41 -19.74
N THR A 83 11.27 -5.57 -19.61
CA THR A 83 11.79 -4.68 -20.66
C THR A 83 12.58 -5.42 -21.74
N ASP A 84 12.98 -6.67 -21.52
CA ASP A 84 13.82 -7.43 -22.45
C ASP A 84 13.03 -8.15 -23.56
N ASP A 85 11.69 -8.14 -23.49
CA ASP A 85 10.82 -8.85 -24.44
C ASP A 85 10.35 -7.97 -25.63
N SER A 86 10.46 -6.65 -25.53
CA SER A 86 9.95 -5.73 -26.57
C SER A 86 10.97 -5.33 -27.64
N THR A 87 12.23 -5.77 -27.53
CA THR A 87 13.30 -5.47 -28.51
C THR A 87 13.50 -6.54 -29.58
N ILE A 88 12.74 -7.65 -29.54
CA ILE A 88 12.78 -8.73 -30.55
C ILE A 88 11.57 -8.59 -31.50
N GLY A 89 11.45 -7.47 -32.21
CA GLY A 89 10.30 -7.28 -33.11
C GLY A 89 10.41 -6.19 -34.16
N THR A 90 11.53 -5.46 -34.24
CA THR A 90 11.75 -4.43 -35.26
C THR A 90 13.13 -4.59 -35.87
N ARG A 91 13.30 -5.58 -36.75
CA ARG A 91 14.39 -5.58 -37.71
C ARG A 91 13.99 -6.32 -38.98
#